data_AF-A0A832WBK8-F1
#
_entry.id   AF-A0A832WBK8-F1
#
_cell.length_a   1.000
_cell.length_b   1.000
_cell.length_c   1.000
_cell.angle_alpha   90.00
_cell.angle_beta   90.00
_cell.angle_gamma   90.00
#
_symmetry.space_group_name_H-M   'P 1'
#
loop_
_entity.id
_entity.type
_entity.pdbx_description
1 polymer ?
#
loop_
_entity_poly.entity_id
_entity_poly.type
_entity_poly.pdbx_seq_one_letter_code
_entity_poly.pdbx_strand_id
1 'polypeptide(L)'
;MDPSFTITPRFSIKMLEKALRLYTPSLSEKPMAEFLADKCDDLGFENIKIDEVGNLIATIGSGAPRILLCGHMDTVPGKVKVRKEGDFLYGRGASDAKAPLMAMLLAASTLQKNNGTVIFVGAVDEEGNATGIKNLAKQKLDIDYAVFGEPSGITNVTIAYKGRIAINLKINVGDSAHASAPWLARNAIEESMKFTSELKKSLEENQEGKSKGMMLTATITEIKGGDSHNVTPKECNTI
;
A
#
# COMPACT_ATOMS: atom_id res chain seq x y z
N MET A 1 4.09 -20.36 -36.33
CA MET A 1 2.80 -19.66 -36.27
C MET A 1 2.79 -18.97 -34.93
N ASP A 2 2.85 -17.64 -34.93
CA ASP A 2 2.75 -16.84 -33.71
C ASP A 2 1.26 -16.81 -33.33
N PRO A 3 0.82 -17.46 -32.24
CA PRO A 3 -0.56 -17.33 -31.79
C PRO A 3 -0.70 -15.93 -31.22
N SER A 4 -1.02 -14.94 -32.07
CA SER A 4 -1.25 -13.58 -31.63
C SER A 4 -2.51 -13.51 -30.77
N PHE A 5 -2.34 -13.71 -29.47
CA PHE A 5 -3.40 -13.53 -28.49
C PHE A 5 -3.81 -12.06 -28.48
N THR A 6 -5.00 -11.76 -28.98
CA THR A 6 -5.51 -10.39 -28.97
C THR A 6 -6.24 -10.11 -27.66
N ILE A 7 -5.63 -9.28 -26.81
CA ILE A 7 -6.27 -8.80 -25.58
C ILE A 7 -7.40 -7.85 -25.96
N THR A 8 -8.64 -8.27 -25.75
CA THR A 8 -9.82 -7.43 -25.99
C THR A 8 -10.27 -6.74 -24.71
N PRO A 9 -10.91 -5.55 -24.77
CA PRO A 9 -11.49 -4.91 -23.58
C PRO A 9 -12.46 -5.83 -22.83
N ARG A 10 -13.22 -6.66 -23.55
CA ARG A 10 -14.13 -7.64 -22.95
C ARG A 10 -13.39 -8.70 -22.14
N PHE A 11 -12.24 -9.17 -22.63
CA PHE A 11 -11.38 -10.11 -21.90
C PHE A 11 -10.82 -9.45 -20.64
N SER A 12 -10.24 -8.26 -20.75
CA SER A 12 -9.65 -7.52 -19.62
C SER A 12 -10.67 -7.24 -18.51
N ILE A 13 -11.88 -6.77 -18.88
CA ILE A 13 -12.95 -6.49 -17.92
C ILE A 13 -13.42 -7.78 -17.23
N LYS A 14 -13.57 -8.89 -17.96
CA LYS A 14 -13.97 -10.18 -17.36
C LYS A 14 -12.90 -10.73 -16.43
N MET A 15 -11.62 -10.56 -16.78
CA MET A 15 -10.50 -10.97 -15.93
C MET A 15 -10.51 -10.18 -14.62
N LEU A 16 -10.66 -8.85 -14.69
CA LEU A 16 -10.81 -8.00 -13.52
C LEU A 16 -12.05 -8.38 -12.68
N GLU A 17 -13.20 -8.62 -13.31
CA GLU A 17 -14.41 -9.03 -12.58
C GLU A 17 -14.19 -10.32 -11.77
N LYS A 18 -13.48 -11.31 -12.34
CA LYS A 18 -13.08 -12.53 -11.62
C LYS A 18 -12.17 -12.22 -10.44
N ALA A 19 -11.14 -11.39 -10.65
CA ALA A 19 -10.21 -10.97 -9.60
C ALA A 19 -10.92 -10.26 -8.44
N LEU A 20 -11.89 -9.39 -8.73
CA LEU A 20 -12.67 -8.67 -7.70
C LEU A 20 -13.61 -9.58 -6.89
N ARG A 21 -14.02 -10.72 -7.45
CA ARG A 21 -14.85 -11.71 -6.73
C ARG A 21 -14.03 -12.53 -5.73
N LEU A 22 -12.71 -12.59 -5.89
CA LEU A 22 -11.83 -13.19 -4.91
C LEU A 22 -11.72 -12.23 -3.71
N TYR A 23 -12.16 -12.67 -2.53
CA TYR A 23 -12.00 -11.90 -1.30
C TYR A 23 -10.63 -12.18 -0.72
N THR A 24 -9.71 -11.23 -0.88
CA THR A 24 -8.31 -11.34 -0.47
C THR A 24 -7.94 -10.16 0.43
N PRO A 25 -8.42 -10.12 1.68
CA PRO A 25 -7.81 -9.23 2.66
C PRO A 25 -6.35 -9.62 2.89
N SER A 26 -5.55 -8.73 3.44
CA SER A 26 -4.14 -9.00 3.76
C SER A 26 -3.99 -10.31 4.53
N LEU A 27 -2.96 -11.10 4.17
CA LEU A 27 -2.68 -12.47 4.63
C LEU A 27 -3.65 -13.57 4.13
N SER A 28 -4.57 -13.25 3.20
CA SER A 28 -5.51 -14.19 2.57
C SER A 28 -5.42 -14.19 1.04
N GLU A 29 -4.27 -13.87 0.48
CA GLU A 29 -4.04 -13.62 -0.95
C GLU A 29 -3.84 -14.87 -1.79
N LYS A 30 -3.64 -16.04 -1.16
CA LYS A 30 -3.37 -17.31 -1.85
C LYS A 30 -4.28 -17.58 -3.06
N PRO A 31 -5.63 -17.43 -2.98
CA PRO A 31 -6.50 -17.64 -4.13
C PRO A 31 -6.23 -16.68 -5.30
N MET A 32 -5.78 -15.46 -5.00
CA MET A 32 -5.41 -14.48 -6.03
C MET A 32 -4.05 -14.80 -6.64
N ALA A 33 -3.09 -15.25 -5.84
CA ALA A 33 -1.77 -15.70 -6.32
C ALA A 33 -1.91 -16.91 -7.27
N GLU A 34 -2.72 -17.90 -6.90
CA GLU A 34 -3.03 -19.07 -7.74
C GLU A 34 -3.76 -18.65 -9.03
N PHE A 35 -4.78 -17.80 -8.92
CA PHE A 35 -5.49 -17.26 -10.10
C PHE A 35 -4.55 -16.54 -11.07
N LEU A 36 -3.63 -15.74 -10.55
CA LEU A 36 -2.65 -15.03 -11.36
C LEU A 36 -1.59 -15.96 -11.94
N ALA A 37 -1.15 -17.00 -11.21
CA ALA A 37 -0.21 -17.99 -11.73
C ALA A 37 -0.78 -18.70 -12.96
N ASP A 38 -2.03 -19.16 -12.89
CA ASP A 38 -2.73 -19.76 -14.03
C ASP A 38 -2.84 -18.78 -15.21
N LYS A 39 -3.05 -17.49 -14.93
CA LYS A 39 -3.16 -16.46 -15.97
C LYS A 39 -1.80 -16.12 -16.59
N CYS A 40 -0.73 -16.13 -15.81
CA CYS A 40 0.64 -15.98 -16.32
C CYS A 40 0.97 -17.12 -17.29
N ASP A 41 0.60 -18.37 -16.95
CA ASP A 41 0.83 -19.53 -17.82
C ASP A 41 0.04 -19.41 -19.14
N ASP A 42 -1.27 -19.11 -19.06
CA ASP A 42 -2.12 -18.85 -20.22
C ASP A 42 -1.58 -17.73 -21.14
N LEU A 43 -0.89 -16.75 -20.57
CA LEU A 43 -0.37 -15.56 -21.25
C LEU A 43 1.10 -15.69 -21.70
N GLY A 44 1.71 -16.87 -21.52
CA GLY A 44 3.06 -17.16 -22.01
C GLY A 44 4.19 -16.57 -21.16
N PHE A 45 3.95 -16.32 -19.87
CA PHE A 45 5.02 -16.02 -18.93
C PHE A 45 5.81 -17.30 -18.59
N GLU A 46 7.08 -17.11 -18.26
CA GLU A 46 8.02 -18.12 -17.83
C GLU A 46 8.38 -17.89 -16.34
N ASN A 47 9.06 -18.87 -15.72
CA ASN A 47 9.55 -18.80 -14.33
C ASN A 47 8.47 -18.42 -13.29
N ILE A 48 7.24 -18.90 -13.50
CA ILE A 48 6.09 -18.63 -12.64
C ILE A 48 6.30 -19.36 -11.31
N LYS A 49 6.34 -18.61 -10.21
CA LYS A 49 6.48 -19.16 -8.86
C LYS A 49 5.73 -18.31 -7.83
N ILE A 50 5.25 -18.97 -6.79
CA ILE A 50 4.80 -18.32 -5.55
C ILE A 50 5.93 -18.49 -4.54
N ASP A 51 6.46 -17.38 -4.02
CA ASP A 51 7.57 -17.42 -3.06
C ASP A 51 7.11 -17.82 -1.64
N GLU A 52 8.05 -17.91 -0.71
CA GLU A 52 7.81 -18.36 0.66
C GLU A 52 6.89 -17.45 1.49
N VAL A 53 6.73 -16.18 1.10
CA VAL A 53 5.79 -15.25 1.75
C VAL A 53 4.46 -15.18 1.01
N GLY A 54 4.36 -15.72 -0.20
CA GLY A 54 3.14 -15.78 -1.00
C GLY A 54 3.11 -14.82 -2.20
N ASN A 55 4.20 -14.12 -2.50
CA ASN A 55 4.27 -13.29 -3.70
C ASN A 55 4.21 -14.17 -4.94
N LEU A 56 3.39 -13.82 -5.93
CA LEU A 56 3.53 -14.37 -7.27
C LEU A 56 4.62 -13.61 -8.02
N ILE A 57 5.56 -14.34 -8.60
CA ILE A 57 6.63 -13.81 -9.45
C ILE A 57 6.61 -14.56 -10.77
N ALA A 58 6.59 -13.84 -11.89
CA ALA A 58 6.66 -14.40 -13.24
C ALA A 58 7.51 -13.51 -14.15
N THR A 59 8.04 -14.05 -15.25
CA THR A 59 8.91 -13.31 -16.17
C THR A 59 8.42 -13.48 -17.60
N ILE A 60 8.52 -12.44 -18.44
CA ILE A 60 8.26 -12.54 -19.88
C ILE A 60 9.30 -11.72 -20.65
N GLY A 61 9.61 -12.16 -21.87
CA GLY A 61 10.63 -11.53 -22.70
C GLY A 61 12.06 -11.93 -22.33
N SER A 62 13.02 -11.24 -22.91
CA SER A 62 14.44 -11.48 -22.72
C SER A 62 15.28 -10.26 -23.10
N GLY A 63 16.47 -10.16 -22.52
CA GLY A 63 17.39 -9.03 -22.74
C GLY A 63 17.07 -7.80 -21.89
N ALA A 64 17.70 -6.69 -22.24
CA ALA A 64 17.53 -5.39 -21.59
C ALA A 64 16.56 -4.49 -22.38
N PRO A 65 15.85 -3.56 -21.73
CA PRO A 65 15.85 -3.31 -20.28
C PRO A 65 15.09 -4.37 -19.48
N ARG A 66 15.41 -4.49 -18.20
CA ARG A 66 14.76 -5.36 -17.22
C ARG A 66 13.84 -4.52 -16.34
N ILE A 67 12.53 -4.70 -16.51
CA ILE A 67 11.50 -3.86 -15.87
C ILE A 67 10.72 -4.69 -14.85
N LEU A 68 10.63 -4.21 -13.62
CA LEU A 68 9.73 -4.74 -12.61
C LEU A 68 8.36 -4.06 -12.74
N LEU A 69 7.31 -4.84 -12.95
CA LEU A 69 5.92 -4.41 -12.77
C LEU A 69 5.38 -5.05 -11.50
N CYS A 70 5.16 -4.24 -10.46
CA CYS A 70 4.78 -4.73 -9.14
C CYS A 70 3.46 -4.09 -8.69
N GLY A 71 2.47 -4.90 -8.31
CA GLY A 71 1.27 -4.42 -7.63
C GLY A 71 0.85 -5.41 -6.55
N HIS A 72 -0.07 -5.03 -5.67
CA HIS A 72 -0.48 -5.89 -4.56
C HIS A 72 -1.80 -6.63 -4.85
N MET A 73 -1.92 -7.81 -4.25
CA MET A 73 -3.06 -8.71 -4.40
C MET A 73 -4.08 -8.57 -3.27
N ASP A 74 -3.63 -8.04 -2.13
CA ASP A 74 -4.48 -7.84 -0.98
C ASP A 74 -5.36 -6.61 -1.11
N THR A 75 -6.21 -6.44 -0.11
CA THR A 75 -7.15 -5.34 -0.01
C THR A 75 -7.44 -5.10 1.48
N VAL A 76 -7.81 -3.89 1.87
CA VAL A 76 -8.39 -3.71 3.22
C VAL A 76 -9.64 -4.58 3.46
N PRO A 77 -9.94 -4.96 4.73
CA PRO A 77 -11.13 -5.69 5.08
C PRO A 77 -12.44 -5.06 4.58
N GLY A 78 -13.42 -5.91 4.31
CA GLY A 78 -14.77 -5.51 3.92
C GLY A 78 -15.11 -5.88 2.48
N LYS A 79 -16.28 -6.48 2.30
CA LYS A 79 -16.76 -6.96 0.99
C LYS A 79 -17.59 -5.87 0.31
N VAL A 80 -17.27 -5.60 -0.95
CA VAL A 80 -18.08 -4.76 -1.84
C VAL A 80 -18.59 -5.65 -2.96
N LYS A 81 -19.92 -5.67 -3.18
CA LYS A 81 -20.53 -6.48 -4.23
C LYS A 81 -19.99 -6.07 -5.60
N VAL A 82 -19.45 -7.04 -6.33
CA VAL A 82 -18.99 -6.84 -7.70
C VAL A 82 -20.18 -6.60 -8.61
N ARG A 83 -20.18 -5.45 -9.29
CA ARG A 83 -21.23 -5.07 -10.24
C ARG A 83 -20.70 -4.08 -11.27
N LYS A 84 -21.26 -4.13 -12.46
CA LYS A 84 -21.01 -3.16 -13.53
C LYS A 84 -22.22 -2.25 -13.66
N GLU A 85 -22.01 -0.95 -13.60
CA GLU A 85 -23.06 0.06 -13.84
C GLU A 85 -22.49 1.10 -14.81
N GLY A 86 -23.05 1.14 -16.03
CA GLY A 86 -22.50 1.93 -17.13
C GLY A 86 -21.03 1.56 -17.41
N ASP A 87 -20.17 2.57 -17.37
CA ASP A 87 -18.72 2.46 -17.61
C ASP A 87 -17.92 2.13 -16.34
N PHE A 88 -18.60 1.98 -15.19
CA PHE A 88 -17.94 1.71 -13.91
C PHE A 88 -18.05 0.24 -13.52
N LEU A 89 -16.94 -0.30 -13.02
CA LEU A 89 -16.88 -1.60 -12.36
C LEU A 89 -16.60 -1.38 -10.87
N TYR A 90 -17.54 -1.81 -10.03
CA TYR A 90 -17.45 -1.69 -8.58
C TYR A 90 -17.00 -3.01 -7.98
N GLY A 91 -16.18 -2.94 -6.94
CA GLY A 91 -15.71 -4.09 -6.17
C GLY A 91 -14.56 -3.69 -5.26
N ARG A 92 -14.32 -4.46 -4.20
CA ARG A 92 -13.13 -4.30 -3.35
C ARG A 92 -11.92 -4.70 -4.20
N GLY A 93 -10.92 -3.82 -4.33
CA GLY A 93 -9.83 -4.02 -5.29
C GLY A 93 -9.99 -3.29 -6.63
N ALA A 94 -11.15 -2.71 -6.94
CA ALA A 94 -11.44 -2.18 -8.28
C ALA A 94 -10.60 -0.95 -8.64
N SER A 95 -10.12 -0.22 -7.63
CA SER A 95 -9.11 0.84 -7.78
C SER A 95 -7.79 0.38 -7.17
N ASP A 96 -7.84 -0.11 -5.93
CA ASP A 96 -6.68 -0.39 -5.08
C ASP A 96 -6.63 -1.88 -4.67
N ALA A 97 -5.74 -2.71 -5.22
CA ALA A 97 -4.94 -2.44 -6.44
C ALA A 97 -5.12 -3.49 -7.53
N LYS A 98 -6.21 -4.27 -7.48
CA LYS A 98 -6.43 -5.37 -8.45
C LYS A 98 -6.57 -4.88 -9.89
N ALA A 99 -7.23 -3.75 -10.14
CA ALA A 99 -7.35 -3.21 -11.50
C ALA A 99 -5.99 -2.83 -12.14
N PRO A 100 -5.15 -2.00 -11.50
CA PRO A 100 -3.82 -1.71 -12.03
C PRO A 100 -2.93 -2.98 -12.09
N LEU A 101 -3.04 -3.90 -11.14
CA LEU A 101 -2.34 -5.20 -11.21
C LEU A 101 -2.71 -5.99 -12.48
N MET A 102 -3.99 -6.12 -12.80
CA MET A 102 -4.45 -6.78 -14.04
C MET A 102 -3.96 -6.03 -15.28
N ALA A 103 -3.99 -4.69 -15.26
CA ALA A 103 -3.54 -3.88 -16.39
C ALA A 103 -2.05 -4.08 -16.68
N MET A 104 -1.22 -4.13 -15.63
CA MET A 104 0.21 -4.42 -15.75
C MET A 104 0.48 -5.82 -16.31
N LEU A 105 -0.22 -6.84 -15.80
CA LEU A 105 -0.08 -8.21 -16.30
C LEU A 105 -0.42 -8.30 -17.80
N LEU A 106 -1.54 -7.71 -18.21
CA LEU A 106 -1.99 -7.74 -19.59
C LEU A 106 -1.06 -6.93 -20.50
N ALA A 107 -0.58 -5.78 -20.07
CA ALA A 107 0.42 -5.00 -20.80
C ALA A 107 1.70 -5.82 -21.02
N ALA A 108 2.22 -6.46 -19.96
CA ALA A 108 3.40 -7.31 -20.04
C ALA A 108 3.23 -8.50 -20.99
N SER A 109 2.03 -9.11 -21.04
CA SER A 109 1.76 -10.22 -21.97
C SER A 109 1.82 -9.85 -23.45
N THR A 110 1.81 -8.55 -23.80
CA THR A 110 1.97 -8.09 -25.18
C THR A 110 3.43 -7.89 -25.60
N LEU A 111 4.38 -8.11 -24.68
CA LEU A 111 5.80 -7.93 -24.94
C LEU A 111 6.33 -8.97 -25.93
N GLN A 112 6.99 -8.50 -26.99
CA GLN A 112 7.70 -9.38 -27.92
C GLN A 112 9.02 -9.85 -27.30
N LYS A 113 9.39 -11.11 -27.55
CA LYS A 113 10.46 -11.85 -26.84
C LYS A 113 11.81 -11.12 -26.73
N ASN A 114 12.17 -10.24 -27.66
CA ASN A 114 13.48 -9.58 -27.72
C ASN A 114 13.44 -8.07 -27.40
N ASN A 115 12.34 -7.57 -26.83
CA ASN A 115 12.16 -6.14 -26.51
C ASN A 115 12.43 -5.82 -25.03
N GLY A 116 13.23 -6.64 -24.35
CA GLY A 116 13.52 -6.54 -22.92
C GLY A 116 12.85 -7.63 -22.10
N THR A 117 13.06 -7.57 -20.79
CA THR A 117 12.53 -8.53 -19.82
C THR A 117 11.57 -7.81 -18.88
N VAL A 118 10.37 -8.34 -18.68
CA VAL A 118 9.45 -7.90 -17.63
C VAL A 118 9.40 -8.95 -16.52
N ILE A 119 9.65 -8.52 -15.29
CA ILE A 119 9.38 -9.28 -14.08
C ILE A 119 8.05 -8.77 -13.53
N PHE A 120 7.02 -9.61 -13.57
CA PHE A 120 5.70 -9.30 -13.00
C PHE A 120 5.63 -9.84 -11.57
N VAL A 121 5.19 -9.00 -10.65
CA VAL A 121 5.00 -9.36 -9.24
C VAL A 121 3.59 -8.99 -8.77
N GLY A 122 2.87 -10.00 -8.28
CA GLY A 122 1.72 -9.83 -7.40
C GLY A 122 2.18 -9.96 -5.96
N ALA A 123 2.32 -8.84 -5.25
CA ALA A 123 2.79 -8.78 -3.89
C ALA A 123 1.68 -9.07 -2.87
N VAL A 124 2.05 -9.63 -1.72
CA VAL A 124 1.15 -9.86 -0.58
C VAL A 124 1.33 -8.81 0.52
N ASP A 125 0.29 -8.66 1.33
CA ASP A 125 0.29 -7.91 2.60
C ASP A 125 0.77 -6.46 2.48
N GLU A 126 0.45 -5.76 1.38
CA GLU A 126 0.81 -4.33 1.23
C GLU A 126 0.09 -3.47 2.27
N GLU A 127 -1.21 -3.70 2.45
CA GLU A 127 -2.08 -2.92 3.35
C GLU A 127 -1.83 -3.25 4.83
N GLY A 128 -1.03 -4.27 5.09
CA GLY A 128 -0.61 -4.72 6.41
C GLY A 128 0.84 -4.34 6.73
N ASN A 129 1.73 -5.34 6.77
CA ASN A 129 3.13 -5.14 7.16
C ASN A 129 4.09 -5.04 5.97
N ALA A 130 3.58 -4.99 4.74
CA ALA A 130 4.34 -4.99 3.50
C ALA A 130 5.31 -6.18 3.42
N THR A 131 4.91 -7.37 3.88
CA THR A 131 5.82 -8.54 3.92
C THR A 131 6.29 -8.93 2.53
N GLY A 132 5.40 -8.85 1.53
CA GLY A 132 5.68 -9.22 0.15
C GLY A 132 6.84 -8.44 -0.44
N ILE A 133 6.73 -7.11 -0.48
CA ILE A 133 7.76 -6.23 -1.05
C ILE A 133 9.05 -6.24 -0.21
N LYS A 134 8.95 -6.37 1.12
CA LYS A 134 10.13 -6.53 2.00
C LYS A 134 10.89 -7.81 1.69
N ASN A 135 10.20 -8.89 1.34
CA ASN A 135 10.85 -10.13 0.90
C ASN A 135 11.55 -9.94 -0.44
N LEU A 136 10.84 -9.35 -1.41
CA LEU A 136 11.38 -9.10 -2.75
C LEU A 136 12.64 -8.23 -2.71
N ALA A 137 12.66 -7.18 -1.88
CA ALA A 137 13.81 -6.29 -1.73
C ALA A 137 15.08 -7.01 -1.25
N LYS A 138 14.95 -8.10 -0.45
CA LYS A 138 16.09 -8.91 -0.01
C LYS A 138 16.70 -9.74 -1.14
N GLN A 139 15.92 -10.07 -2.17
CA GLN A 139 16.36 -10.91 -3.28
C GLN A 139 17.31 -10.16 -4.25
N LYS A 140 17.42 -8.82 -4.15
CA LYS A 140 18.28 -7.97 -4.99
C LYS A 140 18.11 -8.29 -6.48
N LEU A 141 16.86 -8.17 -6.96
CA LEU A 141 16.55 -8.38 -8.37
C LEU A 141 17.42 -7.46 -9.24
N ASP A 142 18.00 -8.04 -10.28
CA ASP A 142 18.67 -7.31 -11.36
C ASP A 142 17.59 -6.65 -12.22
N ILE A 143 17.32 -5.36 -12.00
CA ILE A 143 16.31 -4.56 -12.70
C ILE A 143 16.85 -3.17 -13.02
N ASP A 144 16.48 -2.62 -14.18
CA ASP A 144 16.81 -1.26 -14.59
C ASP A 144 15.73 -0.26 -14.14
N TYR A 145 14.47 -0.68 -14.14
CA TYR A 145 13.31 0.16 -13.82
C TYR A 145 12.26 -0.61 -13.01
N ALA A 146 11.48 0.12 -12.20
CA ALA A 146 10.34 -0.42 -11.48
C ALA A 146 9.10 0.48 -11.65
N VAL A 147 7.95 -0.14 -11.88
CA VAL A 147 6.65 0.51 -11.94
C VAL A 147 5.74 -0.16 -10.91
N PHE A 148 5.14 0.66 -10.05
CA PHE A 148 4.23 0.21 -9.01
C PHE A 148 2.78 0.52 -9.38
N GLY A 149 1.90 -0.48 -9.28
CA GLY A 149 0.50 -0.41 -9.67
C GLY A 149 -0.42 0.30 -8.67
N GLU A 150 0.04 1.37 -8.02
CA GLU A 150 -0.79 2.13 -7.08
C GLU A 150 -1.71 3.13 -7.81
N PRO A 151 -2.96 3.33 -7.36
CA PRO A 151 -3.88 4.26 -7.99
C PRO A 151 -3.40 5.71 -7.78
N SER A 152 -3.04 6.37 -8.89
CA SER A 152 -2.62 7.79 -8.93
C SER A 152 -3.54 8.68 -9.78
N GLY A 153 -4.75 8.18 -10.04
CA GLY A 153 -5.67 8.73 -11.04
C GLY A 153 -5.33 8.24 -12.44
N ILE A 154 -6.05 8.75 -13.46
CA ILE A 154 -5.88 8.31 -14.86
C ILE A 154 -5.05 9.28 -15.71
N THR A 155 -4.70 10.45 -15.17
CA THR A 155 -3.99 11.52 -15.90
C THR A 155 -2.62 11.84 -15.31
N ASN A 156 -2.19 11.14 -14.26
CA ASN A 156 -0.98 11.45 -13.51
C ASN A 156 -0.13 10.21 -13.30
N VAL A 157 1.16 10.42 -13.03
CA VAL A 157 2.09 9.38 -12.60
C VAL A 157 2.71 9.83 -11.28
N THR A 158 2.54 9.04 -10.22
CA THR A 158 3.22 9.27 -8.95
C THR A 158 4.68 8.82 -9.06
N ILE A 159 5.61 9.77 -8.97
CA ILE A 159 7.06 9.49 -9.07
C ILE A 159 7.75 9.30 -7.72
N ALA A 160 7.08 9.66 -6.62
CA ALA A 160 7.62 9.55 -5.27
C ALA A 160 6.50 9.52 -4.22
N TYR A 161 6.79 8.84 -3.10
CA TYR A 161 5.97 8.86 -1.90
C TYR A 161 6.75 9.51 -0.76
N LYS A 162 6.02 10.05 0.22
CA LYS A 162 6.60 10.53 1.46
C LYS A 162 7.02 9.36 2.34
N GLY A 163 8.17 9.49 3.00
CA GLY A 163 8.49 8.62 4.14
C GLY A 163 7.48 8.80 5.26
N ARG A 164 7.25 7.73 6.04
CA ARG A 164 6.38 7.72 7.22
C ARG A 164 7.17 7.28 8.44
N ILE A 165 7.01 8.01 9.54
CA ILE A 165 7.45 7.61 10.88
C ILE A 165 6.22 7.69 11.79
N ALA A 166 5.95 6.63 12.55
CA ALA A 166 4.95 6.62 13.60
C ALA A 166 5.66 6.70 14.96
N ILE A 167 5.20 7.60 15.84
CA ILE A 167 5.80 7.85 17.16
C ILE A 167 4.74 7.59 18.22
N ASN A 168 4.95 6.58 19.06
CA ASN A 168 4.11 6.36 20.24
C ASN A 168 4.70 7.12 21.42
N LEU A 169 4.09 8.25 21.78
CA LEU A 169 4.51 9.09 22.89
C LEU A 169 3.72 8.74 24.16
N LYS A 170 4.43 8.42 25.24
CA LYS A 170 3.84 8.29 26.58
C LYS A 170 4.43 9.37 27.49
N ILE A 171 3.58 10.24 28.03
CA ILE A 171 3.95 11.21 29.05
C ILE A 171 3.40 10.76 30.39
N ASN A 172 4.27 10.72 31.39
CA ASN A 172 3.92 10.47 32.78
C ASN A 172 4.50 11.60 33.63
N VAL A 173 3.66 12.23 34.43
CA VAL A 173 4.04 13.40 35.26
C VAL A 173 4.31 13.05 36.73
N GLY A 174 4.35 11.76 37.06
CA GLY A 174 4.66 11.24 38.39
C GLY A 174 3.47 11.23 39.34
N ASP A 175 2.80 12.38 39.51
CA ASP A 175 1.75 12.57 40.50
C ASP A 175 0.43 13.07 39.88
N SER A 176 -0.64 13.00 40.67
CA SER A 176 -1.97 13.55 40.34
C SER A 176 -2.51 14.36 41.51
N ALA A 177 -3.32 15.37 41.23
CA ALA A 177 -3.96 16.22 42.22
C ALA A 177 -5.48 16.22 42.02
N HIS A 178 -6.22 16.64 43.06
CA HIS A 178 -7.62 16.99 42.88
C HIS A 178 -7.72 18.16 41.91
N ALA A 179 -8.67 18.13 40.97
CA ALA A 179 -8.79 19.13 39.90
C ALA A 179 -9.01 20.58 40.42
N SER A 180 -9.42 20.75 41.68
CA SER A 180 -9.54 22.07 42.33
C SER A 180 -8.21 22.65 42.84
N ALA A 181 -7.13 21.86 42.85
CA ALA A 181 -5.80 22.27 43.27
C ALA A 181 -4.74 21.87 42.21
N PRO A 182 -4.89 22.32 40.95
CA PRO A 182 -4.07 21.86 39.83
C PRO A 182 -2.59 22.27 39.92
N TRP A 183 -2.22 23.18 40.83
CA TRP A 183 -0.82 23.55 41.06
C TRP A 183 -0.02 22.50 41.84
N LEU A 184 -0.68 21.48 42.43
CA LEU A 184 -0.01 20.44 43.21
C LEU A 184 0.59 19.32 42.35
N ALA A 185 0.16 19.18 41.09
CA ALA A 185 0.69 18.18 40.17
C ALA A 185 0.58 18.71 38.73
N ARG A 186 1.48 18.27 37.84
CA ARG A 186 1.32 18.57 36.41
C ARG A 186 0.14 17.77 35.84
N ASN A 187 -0.30 18.14 34.64
CA ASN A 187 -1.34 17.45 33.89
C ASN A 187 -0.73 16.80 32.66
N ALA A 188 -0.71 15.47 32.60
CA ALA A 188 -0.08 14.74 31.50
C ALA A 188 -0.70 15.02 30.12
N ILE A 189 -2.01 15.33 30.06
CA ILE A 189 -2.67 15.70 28.79
C ILE A 189 -2.13 17.05 28.32
N GLU A 190 -2.08 18.05 29.20
CA GLU A 190 -1.56 19.38 28.85
C GLU A 190 -0.09 19.33 28.44
N GLU A 191 0.74 18.58 29.16
CA GLU A 191 2.15 18.40 28.80
C GLU A 191 2.30 17.70 27.44
N SER A 192 1.41 16.75 27.12
CA SER A 192 1.37 16.12 25.79
C SER A 192 0.96 17.09 24.69
N MET A 193 -0.04 17.94 24.93
CA MET A 193 -0.45 18.97 23.98
C MET A 193 0.67 19.97 23.71
N LYS A 194 1.40 20.40 24.76
CA LYS A 194 2.55 21.31 24.61
C LYS A 194 3.64 20.67 23.76
N PHE A 195 4.10 19.47 24.14
CA PHE A 195 5.16 18.76 23.43
C PHE A 195 4.81 18.49 21.97
N THR A 196 3.60 17.98 21.70
CA THR A 196 3.18 17.66 20.33
C THR A 196 2.99 18.90 19.47
N SER A 197 2.51 20.00 20.04
CA SER A 197 2.42 21.29 19.35
C SER A 197 3.80 21.84 18.99
N GLU A 198 4.77 21.78 19.92
CA GLU A 198 6.14 22.22 19.67
C GLU A 198 6.84 21.35 18.62
N LEU A 199 6.70 20.03 18.73
CA LEU A 199 7.24 19.08 17.77
C LEU A 199 6.66 19.33 16.38
N LYS A 200 5.34 19.46 16.25
CA LYS A 200 4.70 19.75 14.96
C LYS A 200 5.21 21.05 14.37
N LYS A 201 5.28 22.12 15.18
CA LYS A 201 5.80 23.42 14.73
C LYS A 201 7.23 23.28 14.22
N SER A 202 8.10 22.61 14.96
CA SER A 202 9.51 22.41 14.58
C SER A 202 9.68 21.52 13.34
N LEU A 203 8.81 20.52 13.14
CA LEU A 203 8.85 19.68 11.93
C LEU A 203 8.32 20.41 10.69
N GLU A 204 7.36 21.32 10.86
CA GLU A 204 6.65 21.97 9.75
C GLU A 204 7.18 23.38 9.42
N GLU A 205 8.16 23.90 10.16
CA GLU A 205 8.75 25.23 9.92
C GLU A 205 9.63 25.31 8.66
N ASN A 206 9.79 26.52 8.12
CA ASN A 206 10.72 26.83 7.01
C ASN A 206 10.51 25.97 5.75
N GLN A 207 9.25 25.68 5.40
CA GLN A 207 8.89 24.85 4.23
C GLN A 207 8.33 25.65 3.04
N GLU A 208 8.59 26.95 3.00
CA GLU A 208 8.19 27.82 1.90
C GLU A 208 8.76 27.34 0.57
N GLY A 209 7.96 27.43 -0.50
CA GLY A 209 8.35 26.98 -1.84
C GLY A 209 8.35 25.45 -2.06
N LYS A 210 8.13 24.63 -1.02
CA LYS A 210 7.99 23.18 -1.18
C LYS A 210 6.60 22.82 -1.71
N SER A 211 6.54 21.88 -2.65
CA SER A 211 5.27 21.25 -3.03
C SER A 211 4.74 20.37 -1.88
N LYS A 212 3.43 20.11 -1.85
CA LYS A 212 2.80 19.29 -0.79
C LYS A 212 3.48 17.92 -0.58
N GLY A 213 3.97 17.31 -1.67
CA GLY A 213 4.68 16.03 -1.61
C GLY A 213 6.07 16.10 -0.96
N MET A 214 6.67 17.29 -0.90
CA MET A 214 8.01 17.53 -0.34
C MET A 214 7.98 18.14 1.06
N MET A 215 6.79 18.50 1.56
CA MET A 215 6.64 19.04 2.92
C MET A 215 6.69 17.92 3.95
N LEU A 216 7.43 18.11 5.04
CA LEU A 216 7.22 17.37 6.28
C LEU A 216 5.84 17.76 6.84
N THR A 217 5.08 16.76 7.28
CA THR A 217 3.76 16.96 7.89
C THR A 217 3.65 16.04 9.08
N ALA A 218 3.18 16.57 10.22
CA ALA A 218 2.93 15.82 11.43
C ALA A 218 1.45 15.89 11.80
N THR A 219 0.88 14.76 12.19
CA THR A 219 -0.51 14.67 12.62
C THR A 219 -0.64 13.74 13.80
N ILE A 220 -1.42 14.17 14.79
CA ILE A 220 -1.87 13.30 15.87
C ILE A 220 -3.04 12.47 15.32
N THR A 221 -2.97 11.17 15.53
CA THR A 221 -3.95 10.17 15.11
C THR A 221 -4.71 9.58 16.28
N GLU A 222 -4.14 9.60 17.49
CA GLU A 222 -4.79 9.15 18.72
C GLU A 222 -4.29 9.95 19.93
N ILE A 223 -5.17 10.25 20.89
CA ILE A 223 -4.80 10.79 22.20
C ILE A 223 -5.70 10.17 23.29
N LYS A 224 -5.09 9.66 24.36
CA LYS A 224 -5.77 9.05 25.51
C LYS A 224 -5.10 9.42 26.81
N GLY A 225 -5.86 10.04 27.72
CA GLY A 225 -5.41 10.34 29.08
C GLY A 225 -6.57 10.74 29.97
N GLY A 226 -6.36 10.61 31.29
CA GLY A 226 -7.35 10.94 32.32
C GLY A 226 -8.32 9.79 32.63
N ASP A 227 -8.65 9.64 33.92
CA ASP A 227 -9.52 8.57 34.43
C ASP A 227 -10.82 9.11 35.06
N SER A 228 -10.79 10.35 35.58
CA SER A 228 -11.95 10.99 36.22
C SER A 228 -11.90 12.51 36.05
N HIS A 229 -13.07 13.15 36.03
CA HIS A 229 -13.22 14.60 35.87
C HIS A 229 -12.64 15.44 37.02
N ASN A 230 -12.46 14.86 38.21
CA ASN A 230 -12.01 15.56 39.41
C ASN A 230 -10.55 15.26 39.81
N VAL A 231 -9.79 14.59 38.96
CA VAL A 231 -8.38 14.23 39.20
C VAL A 231 -7.54 14.65 38.00
N THR A 232 -6.39 15.27 38.22
CA THR A 232 -5.47 15.61 37.12
C THR A 232 -4.86 14.33 36.52
N PRO A 233 -4.84 14.19 35.19
CA PRO A 233 -4.24 13.03 34.53
C PRO A 233 -2.75 12.87 34.84
N LYS A 234 -2.37 11.69 35.34
CA LYS A 234 -0.97 11.32 35.56
C LYS A 234 -0.27 10.80 34.30
N GLU A 235 -1.02 10.17 33.39
CA GLU A 235 -0.50 9.62 32.15
C GLU A 235 -1.31 10.09 30.94
N CYS A 236 -0.63 10.27 29.81
CA CYS A 236 -1.22 10.50 28.50
C CYS A 236 -0.43 9.74 27.44
N ASN A 237 -1.14 9.02 26.57
CA ASN A 237 -0.58 8.35 25.40
C ASN A 237 -1.07 9.07 24.15
N THR A 238 -0.15 9.41 23.25
CA THR A 238 -0.43 10.13 22.00
C THR A 238 0.32 9.47 20.84
N ILE A 239 -0.35 9.29 19.70
CA ILE A 239 0.20 8.68 18.48
C ILE A 239 0.12 9.68 17.33
#